data_AF-A0A1B6JCL1-F1
#
_entry.id   AF-A0A1B6JCL1-F1
#
_cell.length_a   1.000
_cell.length_b   1.000
_cell.length_c   1.000
_cell.angle_alpha   90.00
_cell.angle_beta   90.00
_cell.angle_gamma   90.00
#
_symmetry.space_group_name_H-M   'P 1'
#
loop_
_entity.id
_entity.type
_entity.pdbx_description
1 polymer ?
#
loop_
_entity_poly.entity_id
_entity_poly.type
_entity_poly.pdbx_seq_one_letter_code
_entity_poly.pdbx_strand_id
1 'polypeptide(L)'
;MAKKKLTKKEKQRLAEAEAKRKAAEEEAERLRLQKEEKERLKREAREAKERAEREVAEHYIRIENLGYSCELFKKNKEVKLQHDIALREAEEWKMYLECNGLPNPGNVSEMNTYLFLWKLDKKTNYIDDNLPKTQEVLNLLNVLNSLIDNPLNNSRKQIDNWKEVRDDFREELQNRLDKSSFHLLRQLETNMTQVDLEMVTYLKECPYLTLCLWTLLKIPRAFNDSRPPPFVEFPQVGVTIQLPPRLTHTFLVVRALWVKYDHFSDLCPTWEAKPLPNEYMRNLNDVINEEWEEKQKIKQEQEAEDAARLEKMKKKTKKRYTLPPPEVTEAGTQSDPTAPVGTDNKPAETVPASTDLPSIQTKQEEPPPPELVADKPQEPRKKPSEIMEERELLRINELRTHLQVIVEPGELNMRRYTVLGGVFHLDLLEQPPQPKILQDRTLLTVLEGEHKLQHIDYYEEYRVTLPDKDNTSDETDAETKATMESEQLKLVAINIALPESVLWFEPPTAVQWVAQTIAQTRAERCLWQPT
;
A
#
# COMPACT_ATOMS: atom_id res chain seq x y z
N MET A 1 92.34 -43.19 6.70
CA MET A 1 91.85 -42.22 7.69
C MET A 1 92.94 -41.21 7.98
N ALA A 2 92.65 -39.91 7.91
CA ALA A 2 93.14 -38.90 8.86
C ALA A 2 92.67 -37.52 8.40
N LYS A 3 91.55 -37.09 8.97
CA LYS A 3 91.03 -35.72 8.90
C LYS A 3 92.15 -34.77 9.34
N LYS A 4 92.74 -34.01 8.40
CA LYS A 4 93.58 -32.85 8.74
C LYS A 4 92.70 -31.87 9.52
N LYS A 5 93.03 -31.68 10.80
CA LYS A 5 92.30 -30.80 11.73
C LYS A 5 92.35 -29.37 11.20
N LEU A 6 91.23 -28.89 10.67
CA LEU A 6 91.02 -27.48 10.35
C LEU A 6 91.29 -26.64 11.60
N THR A 7 92.08 -25.58 11.46
CA THR A 7 92.35 -24.66 12.56
C THR A 7 91.05 -23.96 13.02
N LYS A 8 90.92 -23.64 14.32
CA LYS A 8 89.74 -22.95 14.89
C LYS A 8 89.37 -21.66 14.12
N LYS A 9 90.39 -21.00 13.56
CA LYS A 9 90.30 -19.77 12.77
C LYS A 9 89.81 -20.01 11.32
N GLU A 10 90.17 -21.14 10.69
CA GLU A 10 89.63 -21.52 9.37
C GLU A 10 88.20 -22.02 9.46
N LYS A 11 87.82 -22.76 10.51
CA LYS A 11 86.42 -23.17 10.75
C LYS A 11 85.51 -21.96 11.00
N GLN A 12 86.00 -20.94 11.72
CA GLN A 12 85.29 -19.67 11.90
C GLN A 12 85.18 -18.86 10.61
N ARG A 13 86.25 -18.73 9.80
CA ARG A 13 86.16 -18.06 8.49
C ARG A 13 85.22 -18.78 7.52
N LEU A 14 85.20 -20.11 7.53
CA LEU A 14 84.29 -20.90 6.69
C LEU A 14 82.83 -20.72 7.15
N ALA A 15 82.57 -20.75 8.47
CA ALA A 15 81.24 -20.51 9.03
C ALA A 15 80.76 -19.07 8.86
N GLU A 16 81.65 -18.07 8.95
CA GLU A 16 81.33 -16.66 8.70
C GLU A 16 81.10 -16.39 7.20
N ALA A 17 81.85 -17.04 6.31
CA ALA A 17 81.62 -16.99 4.87
C ALA A 17 80.33 -17.71 4.47
N GLU A 18 80.00 -18.84 5.11
CA GLU A 18 78.74 -19.56 4.89
C GLU A 18 77.54 -18.81 5.49
N ALA A 19 77.68 -18.17 6.64
CA ALA A 19 76.68 -17.28 7.22
C ALA A 19 76.47 -16.01 6.39
N LYS A 20 77.54 -15.40 5.84
CA LYS A 20 77.45 -14.29 4.88
C LYS A 20 76.82 -14.73 3.57
N ARG A 21 77.10 -15.94 3.09
CA ARG A 21 76.47 -16.49 1.88
C ARG A 21 74.99 -16.77 2.10
N LYS A 22 74.62 -17.34 3.25
CA LYS A 22 73.22 -17.62 3.61
C LYS A 22 72.43 -16.34 3.90
N ALA A 23 73.03 -15.35 4.54
CA ALA A 23 72.43 -14.02 4.72
C ALA A 23 72.26 -13.29 3.38
N ALA A 24 73.25 -13.38 2.48
CA ALA A 24 73.13 -12.83 1.12
C ALA A 24 72.08 -13.58 0.27
N GLU A 25 71.91 -14.89 0.48
CA GLU A 25 70.90 -15.73 -0.17
C GLU A 25 69.49 -15.41 0.35
N GLU A 26 69.31 -15.26 1.67
CA GLU A 26 68.05 -14.83 2.31
C GLU A 26 67.69 -13.38 1.95
N GLU A 27 68.68 -12.47 1.85
CA GLU A 27 68.48 -11.09 1.39
C GLU A 27 68.12 -11.04 -0.11
N ALA A 28 68.77 -11.87 -0.94
CA ALA A 28 68.44 -12.02 -2.36
C ALA A 28 67.04 -12.63 -2.57
N GLU A 29 66.63 -13.58 -1.72
CA GLU A 29 65.30 -14.18 -1.73
C GLU A 29 64.23 -13.18 -1.28
N ARG A 30 64.46 -12.42 -0.20
CA ARG A 30 63.59 -11.31 0.21
C ARG A 30 63.46 -10.25 -0.88
N LEU A 31 64.56 -9.93 -1.56
CA LEU A 31 64.55 -8.97 -2.66
C LEU A 31 63.79 -9.51 -3.89
N ARG A 32 63.87 -10.82 -4.16
CA ARG A 32 63.03 -11.49 -5.18
C ARG A 32 61.56 -11.42 -4.81
N LEU A 33 61.20 -11.80 -3.58
CA LEU A 33 59.82 -11.78 -3.10
C LEU A 33 59.23 -10.36 -3.15
N GLN A 34 59.99 -9.35 -2.74
CA GLN A 34 59.59 -7.94 -2.84
C GLN A 34 59.47 -7.46 -4.30
N LYS A 35 60.30 -7.96 -5.21
CA LYS A 35 60.19 -7.65 -6.65
C LYS A 35 58.94 -8.30 -7.26
N GLU A 36 58.67 -9.56 -6.94
CA GLU A 36 57.48 -10.30 -7.39
C GLU A 36 56.20 -9.67 -6.83
N GLU A 37 56.18 -9.28 -5.55
CA GLU A 37 55.05 -8.57 -4.93
C GLU A 37 54.82 -7.18 -5.55
N LYS A 38 55.90 -6.40 -5.77
CA LYS A 38 55.82 -5.12 -6.48
C LYS A 38 55.33 -5.29 -7.92
N GLU A 39 55.69 -6.37 -8.59
CA GLU A 39 55.22 -6.66 -9.95
C GLU A 39 53.73 -7.03 -9.96
N ARG A 40 53.28 -7.87 -9.03
CA ARG A 40 51.86 -8.18 -8.83
C ARG A 40 51.03 -6.91 -8.56
N LEU A 41 51.49 -6.07 -7.64
CA LEU A 41 50.79 -4.82 -7.29
C LEU A 41 50.72 -3.86 -8.49
N LYS A 42 51.78 -3.81 -9.32
CA LYS A 42 51.78 -3.03 -10.58
C LYS A 42 50.80 -3.59 -11.61
N ARG A 43 50.66 -4.92 -11.69
CA ARG A 43 49.72 -5.59 -12.59
C ARG A 43 48.28 -5.33 -12.16
N GLU A 44 47.98 -5.53 -10.88
CA GLU A 44 46.68 -5.26 -10.27
C GLU A 44 46.31 -3.76 -10.41
N ALA A 45 47.25 -2.83 -10.23
CA ALA A 45 47.03 -1.40 -10.45
C ALA A 45 46.75 -1.07 -11.92
N ARG A 46 47.43 -1.74 -12.87
CA ARG A 46 47.18 -1.56 -14.30
C ARG A 46 45.80 -2.07 -14.70
N GLU A 47 45.43 -3.26 -14.24
CA GLU A 47 44.10 -3.85 -14.49
C GLU A 47 42.98 -3.04 -13.84
N ALA A 48 43.21 -2.47 -12.64
CA ALA A 48 42.26 -1.58 -11.98
C ALA A 48 42.08 -0.26 -12.74
N LYS A 49 43.18 0.32 -13.26
CA LYS A 49 43.12 1.53 -14.09
C LYS A 49 42.37 1.28 -15.39
N GLU A 50 42.66 0.19 -16.08
CA GLU A 50 41.99 -0.18 -17.33
C GLU A 50 40.49 -0.46 -17.12
N ARG A 51 40.12 -1.12 -16.01
CA ARG A 51 38.71 -1.29 -15.63
C ARG A 51 38.02 0.05 -15.39
N ALA A 52 38.66 0.99 -14.68
CA ALA A 52 38.10 2.31 -14.43
C ALA A 52 37.92 3.11 -15.73
N GLU A 53 38.87 3.05 -16.65
CA GLU A 53 38.77 3.68 -17.98
C GLU A 53 37.62 3.09 -18.80
N ARG A 54 37.47 1.75 -18.77
CA ARG A 54 36.33 1.08 -19.42
C ARG A 54 34.98 1.47 -18.81
N GLU A 55 34.86 1.51 -17.48
CA GLU A 55 33.63 1.93 -16.81
C GLU A 55 33.23 3.37 -17.18
N VAL A 56 34.19 4.30 -17.27
CA VAL A 56 33.93 5.69 -17.70
C VAL A 56 33.46 5.73 -19.15
N ALA A 57 34.11 4.99 -20.05
CA ALA A 57 33.74 4.92 -21.46
C ALA A 57 32.34 4.30 -21.65
N GLU A 58 32.04 3.20 -20.96
CA GLU A 58 30.72 2.57 -20.96
C GLU A 58 29.63 3.51 -20.43
N HIS A 59 29.93 4.26 -19.37
CA HIS A 59 29.00 5.25 -18.84
C HIS A 59 28.73 6.38 -19.85
N TYR A 60 29.76 6.90 -20.53
CA TYR A 60 29.58 7.92 -21.56
C TYR A 60 28.64 7.45 -22.68
N ILE A 61 28.86 6.23 -23.20
CA ILE A 61 27.99 5.61 -24.20
C ILE A 61 26.57 5.42 -23.65
N ARG A 62 26.44 5.04 -22.37
CA ARG A 62 25.14 4.89 -21.71
C ARG A 62 24.38 6.21 -21.65
N ILE A 63 25.01 7.31 -21.25
CA ILE A 63 24.38 8.64 -21.21
C ILE A 63 23.89 9.05 -22.60
N GLU A 64 24.74 8.89 -23.61
CA GLU A 64 24.40 9.29 -24.98
C GLU A 64 23.18 8.51 -25.49
N ASN A 65 23.22 7.18 -25.38
CA ASN A 65 22.12 6.31 -25.81
C ASN A 65 20.84 6.55 -25.01
N LEU A 66 20.95 6.72 -23.69
CA LEU A 66 19.81 6.94 -22.81
C LEU A 66 19.22 8.33 -23.02
N GLY A 67 20.06 9.35 -23.25
CA GLY A 67 19.64 10.69 -23.60
C GLY A 67 18.80 10.71 -24.87
N TYR A 68 19.31 10.08 -25.93
CA TYR A 68 18.55 9.92 -27.17
C TYR A 68 17.22 9.17 -26.95
N SER A 69 17.25 8.06 -26.22
CA SER A 69 16.05 7.26 -25.94
C SER A 69 15.01 8.06 -25.14
N CYS A 70 15.44 8.77 -24.10
CA CYS A 70 14.59 9.62 -23.28
C CYS A 70 13.98 10.77 -24.07
N GLU A 71 14.74 11.41 -24.95
CA GLU A 71 14.22 12.45 -25.85
C GLU A 71 13.20 11.88 -26.83
N LEU A 72 13.49 10.72 -27.43
CA LEU A 72 12.57 10.01 -28.30
C LEU A 72 11.25 9.66 -27.58
N PHE A 73 11.31 9.14 -26.35
CA PHE A 73 10.12 8.86 -25.56
C PHE A 73 9.32 10.12 -25.22
N LYS A 74 9.99 11.23 -24.87
CA LYS A 74 9.32 12.52 -24.65
C LYS A 74 8.58 12.96 -25.91
N LYS A 75 9.24 12.91 -27.07
CA LYS A 75 8.63 13.26 -28.36
C LYS A 75 7.46 12.35 -28.72
N ASN A 76 7.61 11.03 -28.53
CA ASN A 76 6.54 10.07 -28.80
C ASN A 76 5.34 10.29 -27.88
N LYS A 77 5.57 10.62 -26.59
CA LYS A 77 4.51 10.95 -25.65
C LYS A 77 3.73 12.20 -26.09
N GLU A 78 4.44 13.24 -26.53
CA GLU A 78 3.81 14.46 -27.05
C GLU A 78 3.01 14.18 -28.33
N VAL A 79 3.59 13.47 -29.30
CA VAL A 79 2.89 13.11 -30.55
C VAL A 79 1.66 12.26 -30.25
N LYS A 80 1.76 11.30 -29.31
CA LYS A 80 0.63 10.47 -28.89
C LYS A 80 -0.46 11.32 -28.22
N LEU A 81 -0.09 12.25 -27.35
CA LEU A 81 -1.03 13.18 -26.70
C LEU A 81 -1.77 14.01 -27.76
N GLN A 82 -1.06 14.61 -28.71
CA GLN A 82 -1.67 15.40 -29.80
C GLN A 82 -2.58 14.54 -30.69
N HIS A 83 -2.17 13.31 -31.01
CA HIS A 83 -3.00 12.37 -31.72
C HIS A 83 -4.29 12.03 -30.96
N ASP A 84 -4.20 11.80 -29.66
CA ASP A 84 -5.37 11.44 -28.84
C ASP A 84 -6.33 12.63 -28.65
N ILE A 85 -5.79 13.85 -28.59
CA ILE A 85 -6.60 15.08 -28.62
C ILE A 85 -7.34 15.19 -29.96
N ALA A 86 -6.63 15.04 -31.09
CA ALA A 86 -7.24 15.12 -32.42
C ALA A 86 -8.29 14.02 -32.65
N LEU A 87 -8.05 12.82 -32.12
CA LEU A 87 -9.02 11.72 -32.17
C LEU A 87 -10.30 12.09 -31.39
N ARG A 88 -10.15 12.66 -30.18
CA ARG A 88 -11.27 13.09 -29.35
C ARG A 88 -12.06 14.23 -29.98
N GLU A 89 -11.39 15.21 -30.59
CA GLU A 89 -12.04 16.28 -31.37
C GLU A 89 -12.83 15.72 -32.55
N ALA A 90 -12.31 14.69 -33.23
CA ALA A 90 -13.03 14.01 -34.31
C ALA A 90 -14.26 13.23 -33.80
N GLU A 91 -14.16 12.59 -32.64
CA GLU A 91 -15.28 11.92 -31.97
C GLU A 91 -16.36 12.92 -31.53
N GLU A 92 -15.96 14.05 -30.96
CA GLU A 92 -16.86 15.15 -30.59
C GLU A 92 -17.57 15.72 -31.83
N TRP A 93 -16.83 15.93 -32.93
CA TRP A 93 -17.41 16.37 -34.19
C TRP A 93 -18.41 15.36 -34.75
N LYS A 94 -18.10 14.06 -34.66
CA LYS A 94 -19.03 13.00 -35.08
C LYS A 94 -20.32 13.04 -34.25
N MET A 95 -20.22 13.16 -32.94
CA MET A 95 -21.37 13.26 -32.04
C MET A 95 -22.21 14.51 -32.36
N TYR A 96 -21.56 15.65 -32.63
CA TYR A 96 -22.25 16.86 -33.06
C TYR A 96 -23.06 16.65 -34.35
N LEU A 97 -22.51 15.90 -35.31
CA LEU A 97 -23.20 15.59 -36.58
C LEU A 97 -24.32 14.56 -36.44
N GLU A 98 -24.26 13.66 -35.45
CA GLU A 98 -25.30 12.63 -35.24
C GLU A 98 -26.66 13.25 -34.87
N CYS A 99 -26.69 14.47 -34.31
CA CYS A 99 -27.93 15.21 -34.02
C CYS A 99 -28.99 14.39 -33.25
N ASN A 100 -28.54 13.50 -32.36
CA ASN A 100 -29.40 12.58 -31.62
C ASN A 100 -30.18 13.25 -30.46
N GLY A 101 -29.91 14.54 -30.19
CA GLY A 101 -30.54 15.30 -29.10
C GLY A 101 -29.98 15.01 -27.71
N LEU A 102 -28.90 14.23 -27.60
CA LEU A 102 -28.19 13.96 -26.36
C LEU A 102 -27.15 15.05 -26.07
N PRO A 103 -26.89 15.37 -24.79
CA PRO A 103 -25.87 16.35 -24.42
C PRO A 103 -24.47 15.80 -24.70
N ASN A 104 -23.52 16.68 -25.01
CA ASN A 104 -22.11 16.32 -25.03
C ASN A 104 -21.60 16.09 -23.58
N PRO A 105 -21.14 14.87 -23.22
CA PRO A 105 -20.62 14.61 -21.88
C PRO A 105 -19.40 15.45 -21.49
N GLY A 106 -18.62 15.92 -22.47
CA GLY A 106 -17.51 16.85 -22.24
C GLY A 106 -17.97 18.25 -21.86
N ASN A 107 -19.21 18.64 -22.19
CA ASN A 107 -19.78 19.95 -21.90
C ASN A 107 -20.71 19.90 -20.66
N VAL A 108 -20.18 20.37 -19.54
CA VAL A 108 -20.88 20.47 -18.25
C VAL A 108 -22.21 21.26 -18.36
N SER A 109 -22.27 22.32 -19.17
CA SER A 109 -23.49 23.13 -19.29
C SER A 109 -24.63 22.38 -20.00
N GLU A 110 -24.29 21.61 -21.03
CA GLU A 110 -25.27 20.79 -21.74
C GLU A 110 -25.77 19.66 -20.85
N MET A 111 -24.86 18.98 -20.14
CA MET A 111 -25.20 17.93 -19.19
C MET A 111 -26.12 18.43 -18.08
N ASN A 112 -25.84 19.59 -17.49
CA ASN A 112 -26.69 20.19 -16.46
C ASN A 112 -28.08 20.59 -16.99
N THR A 113 -28.13 21.14 -18.21
CA THR A 113 -29.41 21.49 -18.85
C THR A 113 -30.24 20.24 -19.09
N TYR A 114 -29.62 19.19 -19.60
CA TYR A 114 -30.28 17.91 -19.83
C TYR A 114 -30.77 17.29 -18.51
N LEU A 115 -29.95 17.30 -17.46
CA LEU A 115 -30.32 16.79 -16.13
C LEU A 115 -31.52 17.56 -15.57
N PHE A 116 -31.53 18.89 -15.71
CA PHE A 116 -32.66 19.72 -15.29
C PHE A 116 -33.95 19.36 -16.04
N LEU A 117 -33.89 19.20 -17.36
CA LEU A 117 -35.03 18.78 -18.18
C LEU A 117 -35.51 17.38 -17.79
N TRP A 118 -34.58 16.46 -17.53
CA TRP A 118 -34.91 15.13 -17.03
C TRP A 118 -35.60 15.19 -15.66
N LYS A 119 -35.10 16.01 -14.72
CA LYS A 119 -35.72 16.30 -13.42
C LYS A 119 -37.18 16.77 -13.55
N LEU A 120 -37.52 17.50 -14.60
CA LEU A 120 -38.89 17.95 -14.89
C LEU A 120 -39.78 16.88 -15.54
N ASP A 121 -39.21 15.94 -16.29
CA ASP A 121 -39.97 14.89 -16.96
C ASP A 121 -40.52 13.89 -15.94
N LYS A 122 -41.84 13.90 -15.73
CA LYS A 122 -42.51 12.98 -14.80
C LYS A 122 -42.79 11.60 -15.41
N LYS A 123 -42.67 11.43 -16.73
CA LYS A 123 -42.91 10.13 -17.38
C LYS A 123 -41.88 9.10 -16.96
N THR A 124 -40.62 9.52 -16.84
CA THR A 124 -39.53 8.68 -16.35
C THR A 124 -39.63 8.31 -14.86
N ASN A 125 -40.71 8.69 -14.17
CA ASN A 125 -41.04 8.14 -12.86
C ASN A 125 -41.72 6.76 -12.95
N TYR A 126 -42.13 6.33 -14.13
CA TYR A 126 -42.73 5.02 -14.35
C TYR A 126 -41.70 4.08 -14.97
N ILE A 127 -41.69 2.82 -14.53
CA ILE A 127 -40.61 1.87 -14.85
C ILE A 127 -40.38 1.69 -16.35
N ASP A 128 -41.45 1.59 -17.15
CA ASP A 128 -41.34 1.31 -18.58
C ASP A 128 -40.71 2.47 -19.37
N ASP A 129 -40.99 3.72 -18.99
CA ASP A 129 -40.37 4.91 -19.56
C ASP A 129 -38.97 5.19 -18.95
N ASN A 130 -38.74 4.75 -17.71
CA ASN A 130 -37.47 4.94 -17.01
C ASN A 130 -36.36 4.02 -17.56
N LEU A 131 -36.67 2.79 -17.96
CA LEU A 131 -35.62 1.85 -18.42
C LEU A 131 -34.88 2.32 -19.68
N PRO A 132 -35.53 2.77 -20.76
CA PRO A 132 -34.82 3.37 -21.89
C PRO A 132 -34.00 4.59 -21.48
N LYS A 133 -34.51 5.40 -20.55
CA LYS A 133 -33.80 6.57 -20.05
C LYS A 133 -32.55 6.19 -19.24
N THR A 134 -32.64 5.13 -18.43
CA THR A 134 -31.51 4.56 -17.69
C THR A 134 -30.41 4.12 -18.64
N GLN A 135 -30.75 3.40 -19.71
CA GLN A 135 -29.80 3.02 -20.75
C GLN A 135 -29.09 4.24 -21.37
N GLU A 136 -29.84 5.28 -21.74
CA GLU A 136 -29.34 6.51 -22.32
C GLU A 136 -28.36 7.21 -21.36
N VAL A 137 -28.76 7.37 -20.10
CA VAL A 137 -27.94 7.98 -19.04
C VAL A 137 -26.68 7.18 -18.76
N LEU A 138 -26.76 5.86 -18.68
CA LEU A 138 -25.57 5.01 -18.48
C LEU A 138 -24.57 5.14 -19.64
N ASN A 139 -25.03 5.31 -20.88
CA ASN A 139 -24.15 5.57 -22.00
C ASN A 139 -23.44 6.92 -21.88
N LEU A 140 -24.15 7.97 -21.46
CA LEU A 140 -23.54 9.28 -21.17
C LEU A 140 -22.50 9.19 -20.05
N LEU A 141 -22.83 8.47 -18.97
CA LEU A 141 -21.91 8.23 -17.85
C LEU A 141 -20.66 7.46 -18.28
N ASN A 142 -20.77 6.48 -19.19
CA ASN A 142 -19.61 5.75 -19.71
C ASN A 142 -18.63 6.66 -20.45
N VAL A 143 -19.14 7.56 -21.31
CA VAL A 143 -18.31 8.55 -21.99
C VAL A 143 -17.68 9.52 -20.98
N LEU A 144 -18.47 9.99 -20.01
CA LEU A 144 -17.97 10.88 -18.96
C LEU A 144 -16.87 10.23 -18.09
N ASN A 145 -17.03 8.96 -17.74
CA ASN A 145 -16.01 8.18 -17.04
C ASN A 145 -14.73 8.07 -17.89
N SER A 146 -14.84 7.82 -19.20
CA SER A 146 -13.67 7.81 -20.09
C SER A 146 -12.94 9.15 -20.16
N LEU A 147 -13.65 10.27 -20.02
CA LEU A 147 -13.05 11.61 -19.95
C LEU A 147 -12.33 11.83 -18.62
N ILE A 148 -12.90 11.35 -17.51
CA ILE A 148 -12.30 11.43 -16.17
C ILE A 148 -11.05 10.56 -16.07
N ASP A 149 -11.10 9.32 -16.59
CA ASP A 149 -10.01 8.35 -16.53
C ASP A 149 -8.84 8.76 -17.43
N ASN A 150 -9.13 9.34 -18.60
CA ASN A 150 -8.13 9.88 -19.51
C ASN A 150 -8.41 11.35 -19.85
N PRO A 151 -8.02 12.29 -18.97
CA PRO A 151 -8.34 13.71 -19.14
C PRO A 151 -7.51 14.41 -20.22
N LEU A 152 -6.49 13.76 -20.79
CA LEU A 152 -5.57 14.38 -21.77
C LEU A 152 -5.01 15.73 -21.27
N ASN A 153 -5.39 16.83 -21.93
CA ASN A 153 -4.96 18.20 -21.64
C ASN A 153 -5.95 18.98 -20.76
N ASN A 154 -7.00 18.35 -20.25
CA ASN A 154 -8.01 19.04 -19.44
C ASN A 154 -7.46 19.42 -18.06
N SER A 155 -7.87 20.60 -17.59
CA SER A 155 -7.46 21.14 -16.30
C SER A 155 -8.09 20.37 -15.14
N ARG A 156 -7.46 20.39 -13.96
CA ARG A 156 -8.01 19.73 -12.77
C ARG A 156 -9.43 20.20 -12.43
N LYS A 157 -9.72 21.50 -12.60
CA LYS A 157 -11.05 22.07 -12.38
C LYS A 157 -12.10 21.48 -13.32
N GLN A 158 -11.76 21.23 -14.58
CA GLN A 158 -12.69 20.58 -15.52
C GLN A 158 -12.98 19.15 -15.10
N ILE A 159 -11.96 18.42 -14.65
CA ILE A 159 -12.12 17.05 -14.14
C ILE A 159 -13.02 17.03 -12.90
N ASP A 160 -12.81 17.96 -11.96
CA ASP A 160 -13.62 18.06 -10.75
C ASP A 160 -15.08 18.41 -11.10
N ASN A 161 -15.32 19.33 -12.05
CA ASN A 161 -16.67 19.62 -12.54
C ASN A 161 -17.34 18.41 -13.21
N TRP A 162 -16.59 17.62 -14.00
CA TRP A 162 -17.11 16.39 -14.60
C TRP A 162 -17.50 15.36 -13.55
N LYS A 163 -16.71 15.22 -12.47
CA LYS A 163 -17.03 14.35 -11.33
C LYS A 163 -18.32 14.79 -10.63
N GLU A 164 -18.50 16.08 -10.40
CA GLU A 164 -19.72 16.64 -9.79
C GLU A 164 -20.96 16.33 -10.63
N VAL A 165 -20.93 16.65 -11.93
CA VAL A 165 -22.05 16.35 -12.85
C VAL A 165 -22.35 14.85 -12.91
N ARG A 166 -21.31 14.02 -12.97
CA ARG A 166 -21.46 12.56 -12.96
C ARG A 166 -22.21 12.11 -11.71
N ASP A 167 -21.85 12.63 -10.55
CA ASP A 167 -22.45 12.23 -9.28
C ASP A 167 -23.92 12.69 -9.19
N ASP A 168 -24.24 13.89 -9.71
CA ASP A 168 -25.62 14.37 -9.84
C ASP A 168 -26.51 13.45 -10.73
N PHE A 169 -25.95 12.95 -11.84
CA PHE A 169 -26.64 12.00 -12.71
C PHE A 169 -26.82 10.64 -12.03
N ARG A 170 -25.82 10.17 -11.27
CA ARG A 170 -25.90 8.92 -10.51
C ARG A 170 -27.00 8.99 -9.45
N GLU A 171 -27.08 10.12 -8.72
CA GLU A 171 -28.13 10.36 -7.73
C GLU A 171 -29.53 10.39 -8.38
N GLU A 172 -29.69 11.15 -9.48
CA GLU A 172 -30.97 11.24 -10.16
C GLU A 172 -31.40 9.88 -10.76
N LEU A 173 -30.46 9.08 -11.25
CA LEU A 173 -30.76 7.73 -11.74
C LEU A 173 -31.34 6.85 -10.62
N GLN A 174 -30.71 6.85 -9.44
CA GLN A 174 -31.21 6.11 -8.28
C GLN A 174 -32.60 6.62 -7.86
N ASN A 175 -32.77 7.95 -7.79
CA ASN A 175 -34.05 8.59 -7.47
C ASN A 175 -35.18 8.16 -8.43
N ARG A 176 -34.87 7.96 -9.73
CA ARG A 176 -35.87 7.48 -10.70
C ARG A 176 -36.24 6.02 -10.52
N LEU A 177 -35.29 5.16 -10.17
CA LEU A 177 -35.58 3.77 -9.83
C LEU A 177 -36.45 3.68 -8.57
N ASP A 178 -36.18 4.53 -7.57
CA ASP A 178 -36.99 4.62 -6.36
C ASP A 178 -38.41 5.13 -6.64
N LYS A 179 -38.56 6.19 -7.43
CA LYS A 179 -39.88 6.68 -7.87
C LYS A 179 -40.64 5.63 -8.69
N SER A 180 -39.96 4.92 -9.58
CA SER A 180 -40.54 3.82 -10.37
C SER A 180 -41.09 2.72 -9.46
N SER A 181 -40.29 2.31 -8.48
CA SER A 181 -40.71 1.34 -7.47
C SER A 181 -41.92 1.86 -6.67
N PHE A 182 -41.90 3.12 -6.25
CA PHE A 182 -43.04 3.74 -5.53
C PHE A 182 -44.32 3.73 -6.36
N HIS A 183 -44.26 4.11 -7.64
CA HIS A 183 -45.41 4.11 -8.53
C HIS A 183 -45.99 2.70 -8.76
N LEU A 184 -45.13 1.68 -8.86
CA LEU A 184 -45.56 0.28 -8.92
C LEU A 184 -46.31 -0.11 -7.65
N LEU A 185 -45.74 0.17 -6.49
CA LEU A 185 -46.27 -0.20 -5.18
C LEU A 185 -47.57 0.52 -4.79
N ARG A 186 -47.94 1.61 -5.49
CA ARG A 186 -49.20 2.32 -5.24
C ARG A 186 -50.44 1.60 -5.74
N GLN A 187 -50.31 0.67 -6.67
CA GLN A 187 -51.44 -0.09 -7.22
C GLN A 187 -51.02 -1.55 -7.35
N LEU A 188 -50.88 -2.23 -6.20
CA LEU A 188 -50.34 -3.58 -6.14
C LEU A 188 -51.13 -4.56 -7.01
N GLU A 189 -52.46 -4.55 -6.91
CA GLU A 189 -53.34 -5.46 -7.66
C GLU A 189 -53.28 -5.25 -9.17
N THR A 190 -53.01 -4.03 -9.64
CA THR A 190 -52.93 -3.71 -11.07
C THR A 190 -51.52 -3.95 -11.63
N ASN A 191 -50.49 -3.59 -10.86
CA ASN A 191 -49.12 -3.51 -11.35
C ASN A 191 -48.28 -4.76 -11.05
N MET A 192 -48.68 -5.58 -10.07
CA MET A 192 -47.94 -6.76 -9.63
C MET A 192 -48.70 -8.04 -9.96
N THR A 193 -47.96 -9.14 -10.03
CA THR A 193 -48.52 -10.48 -10.27
C THR A 193 -48.90 -11.12 -8.96
N GLN A 194 -50.17 -11.50 -8.82
CA GLN A 194 -50.67 -12.24 -7.68
C GLN A 194 -50.24 -13.71 -7.77
N VAL A 195 -49.49 -14.18 -6.76
CA VAL A 195 -48.97 -15.55 -6.69
C VAL A 195 -49.95 -16.45 -5.95
N ASP A 196 -50.49 -15.96 -4.84
CA ASP A 196 -51.52 -16.64 -4.05
C ASP A 196 -52.57 -15.65 -3.54
N LEU A 197 -53.38 -16.03 -2.55
CA LEU A 197 -54.45 -15.17 -2.02
C LEU A 197 -53.94 -13.84 -1.42
N GLU A 198 -52.72 -13.81 -0.89
CA GLU A 198 -52.16 -12.63 -0.22
C GLU A 198 -50.86 -12.12 -0.85
N MET A 199 -50.05 -12.99 -1.42
CA MET A 199 -48.73 -12.66 -1.95
C MET A 199 -48.80 -12.10 -3.36
N VAL A 200 -48.16 -10.95 -3.54
CA VAL A 200 -47.95 -10.33 -4.86
C VAL A 200 -46.47 -10.09 -5.08
N THR A 201 -46.04 -10.30 -6.33
CA THR A 201 -44.63 -10.14 -6.75
C THR A 201 -44.53 -9.35 -8.04
N TYR A 202 -43.38 -8.71 -8.24
CA TYR A 202 -43.05 -8.01 -9.47
C TYR A 202 -41.63 -8.36 -9.87
N LEU A 203 -41.44 -8.56 -11.18
CA LEU A 203 -40.14 -8.81 -11.78
C LEU A 203 -40.01 -7.94 -13.03
N LYS A 204 -38.91 -7.21 -13.11
CA LYS A 204 -38.48 -6.55 -14.34
C LYS A 204 -36.99 -6.75 -14.55
N GLU A 205 -36.64 -7.29 -15.70
CA GLU A 205 -35.26 -7.55 -16.08
C GLU A 205 -34.86 -6.68 -17.26
N CYS A 206 -33.64 -6.16 -17.20
CA CYS A 206 -32.99 -5.55 -18.34
C CYS A 206 -31.46 -5.83 -18.30
N PRO A 207 -30.72 -5.44 -19.36
CA PRO A 207 -29.27 -5.68 -19.40
C PRO A 207 -28.49 -5.01 -18.25
N TYR A 208 -29.01 -3.94 -17.65
CA TYR A 208 -28.31 -3.13 -16.63
C TYR A 208 -28.80 -3.36 -15.21
N LEU A 209 -30.02 -3.87 -15.03
CA LEU A 209 -30.59 -4.12 -13.71
C LEU A 209 -31.65 -5.20 -13.73
N THR A 210 -31.90 -5.76 -12.56
CA THR A 210 -33.05 -6.62 -12.27
C THR A 210 -33.75 -6.07 -11.04
N LEU A 211 -35.03 -5.71 -11.19
CA LEU A 211 -35.89 -5.22 -10.10
C LEU A 211 -36.89 -6.29 -9.72
N CYS A 212 -36.81 -6.73 -8.47
CA CYS A 212 -37.77 -7.63 -7.85
C CYS A 212 -38.47 -6.93 -6.68
N LEU A 213 -39.80 -7.03 -6.60
CA LEU A 213 -40.58 -6.58 -5.45
C LEU A 213 -41.44 -7.73 -4.94
N TRP A 214 -41.55 -7.83 -3.62
CA TRP A 214 -42.38 -8.80 -2.93
C TRP A 214 -43.18 -8.10 -1.83
N THR A 215 -44.47 -8.39 -1.70
CA THR A 215 -45.28 -7.89 -0.59
C THR A 215 -46.54 -8.73 -0.39
N LEU A 216 -47.20 -8.55 0.76
CA LEU A 216 -48.48 -9.15 1.09
C LEU A 216 -49.59 -8.10 1.02
N LEU A 217 -50.72 -8.44 0.40
CA LEU A 217 -51.92 -7.62 0.37
C LEU A 217 -52.50 -7.47 1.78
N LYS A 218 -53.00 -6.27 2.10
CA LYS A 218 -53.63 -5.93 3.39
C LYS A 218 -55.03 -6.57 3.52
N ILE A 219 -55.05 -7.87 3.77
CA ILE A 219 -56.27 -8.67 3.98
C ILE A 219 -56.50 -8.84 5.50
N PRO A 220 -57.76 -8.81 5.99
CA PRO A 220 -58.06 -9.08 7.39
C PRO A 220 -57.48 -10.42 7.86
N ARG A 221 -56.73 -10.40 8.96
CA ARG A 221 -56.12 -11.59 9.56
C ARG A 221 -56.86 -11.97 10.84
N ALA A 222 -56.90 -13.27 11.15
CA ALA A 222 -57.41 -13.74 12.43
C ALA A 222 -56.50 -13.26 13.57
N PHE A 223 -57.06 -13.05 14.76
CA PHE A 223 -56.28 -12.59 15.93
C PHE A 223 -55.19 -13.60 16.35
N ASN A 224 -55.46 -14.88 16.16
CA ASN A 224 -54.65 -16.04 16.54
C ASN A 224 -53.94 -16.65 15.32
N ASP A 225 -53.50 -15.81 14.39
CA ASP A 225 -52.76 -16.19 13.19
C ASP A 225 -51.34 -16.64 13.56
N SER A 226 -51.07 -17.96 13.47
CA SER A 226 -49.80 -18.59 13.87
C SER A 226 -48.89 -18.90 12.68
N ARG A 227 -48.98 -18.12 11.60
CA ARG A 227 -48.16 -18.31 10.40
C ARG A 227 -46.65 -18.21 10.68
N PRO A 228 -45.82 -18.91 9.90
CA PRO A 228 -44.38 -18.76 9.99
C PRO A 228 -43.95 -17.36 9.52
N PRO A 229 -42.75 -16.91 9.93
CA PRO A 229 -42.15 -15.70 9.39
C PRO A 229 -42.01 -15.76 7.87
N PRO A 230 -42.17 -14.64 7.14
CA PRO A 230 -42.08 -14.66 5.70
C PRO A 230 -40.70 -15.09 5.19
N PHE A 231 -40.72 -16.00 4.22
CA PHE A 231 -39.57 -16.40 3.45
C PHE A 231 -39.73 -15.88 2.02
N VAL A 232 -38.80 -15.05 1.58
CA VAL A 232 -38.87 -14.33 0.31
C VAL A 232 -37.78 -14.85 -0.62
N GLU A 233 -38.19 -15.29 -1.80
CA GLU A 233 -37.28 -15.79 -2.83
C GLU A 233 -37.26 -14.84 -4.03
N PHE A 234 -36.07 -14.48 -4.49
CA PHE A 234 -35.82 -13.80 -5.75
C PHE A 234 -34.86 -14.61 -6.62
N PRO A 235 -35.35 -15.69 -7.27
CA PRO A 235 -34.51 -16.60 -8.04
C PRO A 235 -33.69 -15.91 -9.14
N GLN A 236 -34.24 -14.86 -9.76
CA GLN A 236 -33.64 -14.13 -10.88
C GLN A 236 -32.37 -13.37 -10.50
N VAL A 237 -32.23 -13.00 -9.22
CA VAL A 237 -31.03 -12.35 -8.68
C VAL A 237 -30.25 -13.26 -7.73
N GLY A 238 -30.70 -14.52 -7.57
CA GLY A 238 -30.08 -15.48 -6.65
C GLY A 238 -30.17 -15.07 -5.18
N VAL A 239 -31.17 -14.29 -4.77
CA VAL A 239 -31.28 -13.80 -3.38
C VAL A 239 -32.46 -14.47 -2.68
N THR A 240 -32.25 -14.94 -1.46
CA THR A 240 -33.32 -15.37 -0.54
C THR A 240 -33.23 -14.58 0.75
N ILE A 241 -34.38 -14.16 1.27
CA ILE A 241 -34.47 -13.34 2.48
C ILE A 241 -35.44 -14.01 3.46
N GLN A 242 -34.98 -14.31 4.66
CA GLN A 242 -35.81 -14.78 5.75
C GLN A 242 -36.04 -13.64 6.74
N LEU A 243 -37.31 -13.24 6.89
CA LEU A 243 -37.69 -12.17 7.81
C LEU A 243 -37.84 -12.71 9.24
N PRO A 244 -37.49 -11.90 10.25
CA PRO A 244 -37.64 -12.28 11.65
C PRO A 244 -39.12 -12.34 12.07
N PRO A 245 -39.49 -13.15 13.09
CA PRO A 245 -40.88 -13.32 13.55
C PRO A 245 -41.58 -12.02 13.95
N ARG A 246 -40.83 -10.99 14.36
CA ARG A 246 -41.37 -9.67 14.71
C ARG A 246 -42.02 -8.95 13.52
N LEU A 247 -41.60 -9.27 12.29
CA LEU A 247 -42.13 -8.64 11.07
C LEU A 247 -43.27 -9.45 10.43
N THR A 248 -43.63 -10.62 10.98
CA THR A 248 -44.66 -11.52 10.42
C THR A 248 -46.02 -10.86 10.22
N HIS A 249 -46.41 -9.96 11.12
CA HIS A 249 -47.71 -9.28 11.06
C HIS A 249 -47.62 -7.86 10.49
N THR A 250 -46.43 -7.45 10.05
CA THR A 250 -46.20 -6.12 9.46
C THR A 250 -46.36 -6.20 7.95
N PHE A 251 -47.27 -5.38 7.40
CA PHE A 251 -47.40 -5.26 5.95
C PHE A 251 -46.29 -4.36 5.40
N LEU A 252 -45.23 -5.00 4.93
CA LEU A 252 -44.06 -4.37 4.33
C LEU A 252 -43.86 -4.82 2.89
N VAL A 253 -42.94 -4.16 2.21
CA VAL A 253 -42.45 -4.53 0.89
C VAL A 253 -40.98 -4.89 1.01
N VAL A 254 -40.59 -6.03 0.44
CA VAL A 254 -39.18 -6.39 0.25
C VAL A 254 -38.81 -6.09 -1.18
N ARG A 255 -37.82 -5.21 -1.38
CA ARG A 255 -37.24 -4.91 -2.69
C ARG A 255 -35.86 -5.54 -2.81
N ALA A 256 -35.63 -6.24 -3.91
CA ALA A 256 -34.29 -6.59 -4.37
C ALA A 256 -34.05 -5.94 -5.73
N LEU A 257 -33.19 -4.93 -5.76
CA LEU A 257 -32.74 -4.27 -6.97
C LEU A 257 -31.27 -4.61 -7.18
N TRP A 258 -30.99 -5.45 -8.17
CA TRP A 258 -29.64 -5.80 -8.58
C TRP A 258 -29.22 -4.92 -9.75
N VAL A 259 -28.24 -4.04 -9.55
CA VAL A 259 -27.66 -3.22 -10.63
C VAL A 259 -26.33 -3.80 -11.07
N LYS A 260 -26.14 -3.87 -12.39
CA LYS A 260 -24.96 -4.44 -13.06
C LYS A 260 -23.91 -3.40 -13.40
N TYR A 261 -24.06 -2.19 -12.85
CA TYR A 261 -23.12 -1.09 -12.93
C TYR A 261 -22.68 -0.71 -11.51
N ASP A 262 -21.52 -0.06 -11.39
CA ASP A 262 -20.91 0.29 -10.12
C ASP A 262 -20.72 1.81 -10.02
N HIS A 263 -21.43 2.42 -9.07
CA HIS A 263 -21.38 3.85 -8.76
C HIS A 263 -20.79 4.13 -7.37
N PHE A 264 -20.22 3.12 -6.71
CA PHE A 264 -19.76 3.22 -5.32
C PHE A 264 -18.24 3.02 -5.18
N SER A 265 -17.62 2.18 -6.01
CA SER A 265 -16.19 1.87 -5.89
C SER A 265 -15.29 3.10 -5.94
N ASP A 266 -15.62 4.09 -6.77
CA ASP A 266 -14.83 5.31 -6.91
C ASP A 266 -15.06 6.35 -5.81
N LEU A 267 -16.05 6.11 -4.94
CA LEU A 267 -16.29 6.90 -3.72
C LEU A 267 -15.45 6.38 -2.54
N CYS A 268 -14.84 5.20 -2.65
CA CYS A 268 -13.96 4.67 -1.62
C CYS A 268 -12.69 5.53 -1.47
N PRO A 269 -12.27 5.87 -0.25
CA PRO A 269 -11.01 6.58 -0.01
C PRO A 269 -9.78 5.86 -0.59
N THR A 270 -9.86 4.54 -0.73
CA THR A 270 -8.79 3.67 -1.23
C THR A 270 -8.77 3.53 -2.75
N TRP A 271 -9.74 4.13 -3.47
CA TRP A 271 -9.84 4.00 -4.93
C TRP A 271 -8.67 4.66 -5.68
N GLU A 272 -8.45 5.95 -5.42
CA GLU A 272 -7.37 6.71 -6.06
C GLU A 272 -6.02 6.32 -5.44
N ALA A 273 -5.07 5.93 -6.30
CA ALA A 273 -3.71 5.65 -5.85
C ALA A 273 -3.02 6.92 -5.36
N LYS A 274 -2.27 6.83 -4.26
CA LYS A 274 -1.40 7.93 -3.81
C LYS A 274 -0.43 8.31 -4.95
N PRO A 275 -0.22 9.61 -5.21
CA PRO A 275 0.73 10.04 -6.22
C PRO A 275 2.14 9.58 -5.85
N LEU A 276 2.90 9.20 -6.88
CA LEU A 276 4.31 8.91 -6.73
C LEU A 276 5.07 10.18 -6.28
N PRO A 277 6.10 10.05 -5.42
CA PRO A 277 6.97 11.18 -5.09
C PRO A 277 7.61 11.77 -6.36
N ASN A 278 7.87 13.08 -6.34
CA ASN A 278 8.41 13.82 -7.49
C ASN A 278 9.73 13.24 -8.03
N GLU A 279 10.51 12.60 -7.17
CA GLU A 279 11.77 11.92 -7.50
C GLU A 279 11.57 10.84 -8.59
N TYR A 280 10.45 10.13 -8.55
CA TYR A 280 10.11 9.08 -9.52
C TYR A 280 9.52 9.62 -10.83
N MET A 281 9.25 10.94 -10.90
CA MET A 281 8.79 11.61 -12.13
C MET A 281 9.96 12.15 -12.96
N ARG A 282 11.21 12.00 -12.48
CA ARG A 282 12.41 12.52 -13.12
C ARG A 282 12.80 11.72 -14.35
N ASN A 283 13.62 12.32 -15.19
CA ASN A 283 14.14 11.66 -16.38
C ASN A 283 15.17 10.59 -16.00
N LEU A 284 15.07 9.40 -16.59
CA LEU A 284 15.98 8.30 -16.32
C LEU A 284 17.45 8.66 -16.61
N ASN A 285 17.73 9.49 -17.63
CA ASN A 285 19.08 9.95 -17.91
C ASN A 285 19.66 10.78 -16.76
N ASP A 286 18.87 11.71 -16.22
CA ASP A 286 19.28 12.56 -15.10
C ASP A 286 19.57 11.70 -13.86
N VAL A 287 18.71 10.72 -13.56
CA VAL A 287 18.87 9.80 -12.42
C VAL A 287 20.16 8.99 -12.54
N ILE A 288 20.43 8.40 -13.70
CA ILE A 288 21.64 7.59 -13.93
C ILE A 288 22.92 8.43 -13.83
N ASN A 289 22.87 9.70 -14.24
CA ASN A 289 24.01 10.62 -14.13
C ASN A 289 24.32 10.94 -12.66
N GLU A 290 23.29 11.27 -11.87
CA GLU A 290 23.45 11.54 -10.45
C GLU A 290 23.97 10.31 -9.69
N GLU A 291 23.43 9.13 -9.99
CA GLU A 291 23.92 7.88 -9.37
C GLU A 291 25.38 7.60 -9.70
N TRP A 292 25.81 7.91 -10.93
CA TRP A 292 27.22 7.80 -11.31
C TRP A 292 28.10 8.81 -10.58
N GLU A 293 27.69 10.07 -10.51
CA GLU A 293 28.42 11.12 -9.78
C GLU A 293 28.57 10.77 -8.29
N GLU A 294 27.50 10.29 -7.67
CA GLU A 294 27.53 9.81 -6.29
C GLU A 294 28.48 8.62 -6.12
N LYS A 295 28.43 7.64 -7.04
CA LYS A 295 29.35 6.50 -7.02
C LYS A 295 30.81 6.94 -7.14
N GLN A 296 31.11 7.92 -8.01
CA GLN A 296 32.46 8.48 -8.13
C GLN A 296 32.88 9.24 -6.86
N LYS A 297 31.96 10.00 -6.24
CA LYS A 297 32.22 10.71 -4.99
C LYS A 297 32.55 9.75 -3.85
N ILE A 298 31.75 8.69 -3.66
CA ILE A 298 32.02 7.64 -2.66
C ILE A 298 33.38 7.00 -2.91
N LYS A 299 33.70 6.68 -4.18
CA LYS A 299 35.00 6.11 -4.55
C LYS A 299 36.16 7.04 -4.18
N GLN A 300 36.06 8.33 -4.50
CA GLN A 300 37.08 9.33 -4.17
C GLN A 300 37.25 9.50 -2.65
N GLU A 301 36.16 9.51 -1.89
CA GLU A 301 36.20 9.58 -0.43
C GLU A 301 36.90 8.36 0.18
N GLN A 302 36.61 7.14 -0.33
CA GLN A 302 37.28 5.91 0.10
C GLN A 302 38.78 5.94 -0.21
N GLU A 303 39.17 6.35 -1.43
CA GLU A 303 40.58 6.47 -1.84
C GLU A 303 41.34 7.53 -1.02
N ALA A 304 40.70 8.66 -0.70
CA ALA A 304 41.28 9.71 0.13
C ALA A 304 41.51 9.24 1.58
N GLU A 305 40.56 8.49 2.14
CA GLU A 305 40.71 7.90 3.47
C GLU A 305 41.85 6.86 3.52
N ASP A 306 41.94 6.00 2.51
CA ASP A 306 42.99 5.00 2.40
C ASP A 306 44.38 5.65 2.25
N ALA A 307 44.48 6.72 1.45
CA ALA A 307 45.69 7.52 1.32
C ALA A 307 46.10 8.17 2.66
N ALA A 308 45.14 8.74 3.40
CA ALA A 308 45.37 9.33 4.71
C ALA A 308 45.80 8.27 5.76
N ARG A 309 45.23 7.06 5.70
CA ARG A 309 45.63 5.94 6.57
C ARG A 309 47.06 5.48 6.27
N LEU A 310 47.43 5.38 4.99
CA LEU A 310 48.79 5.02 4.57
C LEU A 310 49.82 6.09 4.98
N GLU A 311 49.49 7.37 4.84
CA GLU A 311 50.28 8.51 5.33
C GLU A 311 50.52 8.42 6.85
N LYS A 312 49.48 8.15 7.63
CA LYS A 312 49.58 7.96 9.09
C LYS A 312 50.47 6.76 9.44
N MET A 313 50.34 5.63 8.71
CA MET A 313 51.22 4.48 8.89
C MET A 313 52.67 4.80 8.57
N LYS A 314 52.95 5.46 7.44
CA LYS A 314 54.30 5.91 7.06
C LYS A 314 54.92 6.83 8.11
N LYS A 315 54.14 7.77 8.67
CA LYS A 315 54.57 8.66 9.76
C LYS A 315 54.88 7.89 11.05
N LYS A 316 54.07 6.89 11.43
CA LYS A 316 54.32 6.01 12.58
C LYS A 316 55.58 5.16 12.37
N THR A 317 55.77 4.58 11.19
CA THR A 317 56.96 3.79 10.84
C THR A 317 58.22 4.67 10.85
N LYS A 318 58.17 5.87 10.25
CA LYS A 318 59.30 6.81 10.26
C LYS A 318 59.68 7.25 11.67
N LYS A 319 58.70 7.49 12.56
CA LYS A 319 58.94 7.75 14.00
C LYS A 319 59.60 6.58 14.73
N ARG A 320 59.30 5.33 14.35
CA ARG A 320 59.91 4.11 14.91
C ARG A 320 61.39 3.93 14.52
N TYR A 321 61.79 4.44 13.36
CA TYR A 321 63.18 4.40 12.86
C TYR A 321 64.05 5.59 13.29
N THR A 322 63.48 6.63 13.92
CA THR A 322 64.21 7.83 14.39
C THR A 322 64.58 7.83 15.88
N LEU A 323 64.41 6.72 16.62
CA LEU A 323 65.03 6.57 17.94
C LEU A 323 66.44 5.99 17.76
N PRO A 324 67.53 6.69 18.15
CA PRO A 324 68.88 6.14 18.08
C PRO A 324 69.11 5.04 19.13
N PRO A 325 70.05 4.09 18.91
CA PRO A 325 70.43 3.09 19.92
C PRO A 325 71.08 3.73 21.16
N PRO A 326 70.91 3.16 22.37
CA PRO A 326 71.60 3.65 23.56
C PRO A 326 73.11 3.34 23.46
N GLU A 327 73.94 4.38 23.43
CA GLU A 327 75.38 4.26 23.65
C GLU A 327 75.70 4.21 25.15
N VAL A 328 76.53 3.24 25.51
CA VAL A 328 77.07 3.00 26.85
C VAL A 328 78.49 3.56 26.85
N THR A 329 78.85 4.43 27.80
CA THR A 329 80.17 4.44 28.49
C THR A 329 80.18 5.39 29.68
N GLU A 330 81.02 5.01 30.65
CA GLU A 330 81.04 5.35 32.06
C GLU A 330 81.83 6.62 32.43
N ALA A 331 81.40 7.21 33.57
CA ALA A 331 82.14 7.85 34.67
C ALA A 331 83.39 8.72 34.43
N GLY A 332 83.36 9.93 35.03
CA GLY A 332 84.58 10.61 35.49
C GLY A 332 84.51 12.11 35.81
N THR A 333 84.24 12.42 37.09
CA THR A 333 84.77 13.55 37.90
C THR A 333 84.03 14.90 37.95
N GLN A 334 83.95 15.40 39.18
CA GLN A 334 83.14 16.46 39.79
C GLN A 334 83.63 17.90 39.53
N SER A 335 82.71 18.88 39.59
CA SER A 335 82.81 20.04 40.52
C SER A 335 81.51 20.87 40.51
N ASP A 336 80.86 20.94 41.68
CA ASP A 336 79.85 21.91 42.15
C ASP A 336 80.38 23.37 42.20
N PRO A 337 79.62 24.43 42.60
CA PRO A 337 78.22 24.51 43.06
C PRO A 337 77.39 25.67 42.43
N THR A 338 76.09 25.78 42.77
CA THR A 338 75.45 26.95 43.45
C THR A 338 73.94 27.04 43.12
N ALA A 339 73.10 26.76 44.13
CA ALA A 339 71.68 27.15 44.22
C ALA A 339 71.60 28.63 44.76
N PRO A 340 70.45 29.35 44.87
CA PRO A 340 69.09 28.80 45.03
C PRO A 340 67.88 29.68 44.58
N VAL A 341 66.66 29.18 44.87
CA VAL A 341 65.37 29.87 45.22
C VAL A 341 64.73 30.76 44.13
N GLY A 342 63.42 30.80 43.86
CA GLY A 342 62.13 30.39 44.45
C GLY A 342 61.07 31.19 43.64
N THR A 343 59.81 30.78 43.47
CA THR A 343 58.78 30.75 44.51
C THR A 343 57.55 29.96 44.07
N ASP A 344 56.96 29.34 45.08
CA ASP A 344 55.71 28.61 45.13
C ASP A 344 54.46 29.47 44.85
N ASN A 345 53.33 28.86 44.47
CA ASN A 345 52.34 28.39 45.45
C ASN A 345 51.00 28.02 44.80
N LYS A 346 50.48 26.87 45.22
CA LYS A 346 49.08 26.47 45.18
C LYS A 346 48.77 25.96 46.60
N PRO A 347 47.69 26.38 47.28
CA PRO A 347 47.35 25.77 48.57
C PRO A 347 46.48 24.53 48.39
N ALA A 348 46.73 23.59 49.30
CA ALA A 348 46.08 22.29 49.45
C ALA A 348 44.98 22.32 50.53
N GLU A 349 44.37 21.14 50.72
CA GLU A 349 43.65 20.58 51.91
C GLU A 349 42.32 19.94 51.44
N THR A 350 41.87 18.76 51.87
CA THR A 350 42.22 17.91 53.02
C THR A 350 41.72 16.45 52.80
N VAL A 351 42.39 15.52 53.49
CA VAL A 351 42.24 14.04 53.68
C VAL A 351 40.99 13.70 54.56
N PRO A 352 40.62 12.45 55.04
CA PRO A 352 41.28 11.11 55.04
C PRO A 352 40.43 9.78 55.02
N ALA A 353 41.18 8.65 54.98
CA ALA A 353 41.03 7.32 55.67
C ALA A 353 39.86 6.36 55.32
N SER A 354 39.98 5.01 55.31
CA SER A 354 40.80 4.01 56.04
C SER A 354 40.94 2.68 55.25
N THR A 355 42.14 2.08 55.06
CA THR A 355 42.75 0.88 55.76
C THR A 355 41.90 -0.41 55.75
N ASP A 356 42.36 -1.60 55.31
CA ASP A 356 43.52 -2.37 55.82
C ASP A 356 44.20 -3.33 54.79
N LEU A 357 45.51 -3.56 55.03
CA LEU A 357 46.42 -4.53 54.40
C LEU A 357 46.36 -5.91 55.11
N PRO A 358 46.94 -6.97 54.51
CA PRO A 358 48.29 -7.34 54.98
C PRO A 358 49.29 -7.63 53.85
N SER A 359 50.55 -7.25 54.11
CA SER A 359 51.75 -7.56 53.33
C SER A 359 52.23 -9.00 53.52
N ILE A 360 52.96 -9.56 52.55
CA ILE A 360 54.31 -10.17 52.72
C ILE A 360 54.95 -10.54 51.36
N GLN A 361 56.08 -9.89 51.11
CA GLN A 361 57.35 -10.36 50.51
C GLN A 361 57.43 -10.90 49.07
N THR A 362 57.97 -10.02 48.22
CA THR A 362 59.17 -10.19 47.37
C THR A 362 59.46 -11.57 46.76
N LYS A 363 59.27 -11.68 45.43
CA LYS A 363 60.21 -12.40 44.55
C LYS A 363 60.25 -11.70 43.20
N GLN A 364 61.44 -11.26 42.82
CA GLN A 364 61.74 -10.74 41.49
C GLN A 364 61.55 -11.86 40.48
N GLU A 365 60.72 -11.62 39.47
CA GLU A 365 60.65 -12.46 38.28
C GLU A 365 60.54 -11.53 37.06
N GLU A 366 61.32 -11.85 36.04
CA GLU A 366 61.65 -11.04 34.87
C GLU A 366 60.42 -10.58 34.07
N PRO A 367 60.45 -9.40 33.43
CA PRO A 367 59.38 -8.99 32.53
C PRO A 367 59.36 -9.89 31.28
N PRO A 368 58.19 -10.43 30.89
CA PRO A 368 58.04 -11.14 29.63
C PRO A 368 58.13 -10.17 28.43
N PRO A 369 58.46 -10.67 27.23
CA PRO A 369 58.72 -9.83 26.06
C PRO A 369 57.46 -9.09 25.58
N PRO A 370 57.60 -7.94 24.90
CA PRO A 370 56.46 -7.12 24.47
C PRO A 370 55.55 -7.85 23.48
N GLU A 371 54.29 -8.05 23.87
CA GLU A 371 53.23 -8.55 23.00
C GLU A 371 53.02 -7.65 21.78
N LEU A 372 53.05 -8.27 20.60
CA LEU A 372 52.54 -7.74 19.36
C LEU A 372 51.03 -7.50 19.54
N VAL A 373 50.60 -6.24 19.60
CA VAL A 373 49.19 -5.87 19.51
C VAL A 373 48.68 -6.30 18.13
N ALA A 374 47.98 -7.43 18.09
CA ALA A 374 47.21 -7.86 16.93
C ALA A 374 46.04 -6.88 16.74
N ASP A 375 46.01 -6.21 15.59
CA ASP A 375 44.85 -5.45 15.12
C ASP A 375 43.62 -6.38 15.14
N LYS A 376 42.53 -5.95 15.80
CA LYS A 376 41.24 -6.64 15.66
C LYS A 376 40.87 -6.70 14.17
N PRO A 377 40.32 -7.82 13.65
CA PRO A 377 39.87 -7.89 12.26
C PRO A 377 38.81 -6.81 12.02
N GLN A 378 39.14 -5.78 11.26
CA GLN A 378 38.12 -4.86 10.74
C GLN A 378 37.24 -5.64 9.77
N GLU A 379 35.92 -5.54 9.93
CA GLU A 379 34.97 -6.04 8.94
C GLU A 379 35.35 -5.49 7.54
N PRO A 380 35.24 -6.31 6.48
CA PRO A 380 35.58 -5.86 5.14
C PRO A 380 34.73 -4.66 4.75
N ARG A 381 35.40 -3.57 4.37
CA ARG A 381 34.74 -2.32 3.96
C ARG A 381 33.88 -2.58 2.71
N LYS A 382 32.62 -2.14 2.75
CA LYS A 382 31.68 -2.28 1.63
C LYS A 382 32.16 -1.50 0.41
N LYS A 383 32.00 -2.09 -0.78
CA LYS A 383 32.33 -1.43 -2.05
C LYS A 383 31.36 -0.29 -2.34
N PRO A 384 31.74 0.73 -3.14
CA PRO A 384 30.82 1.80 -3.54
C PRO A 384 29.51 1.29 -4.18
N SER A 385 29.57 0.20 -4.94
CA SER A 385 28.37 -0.44 -5.52
C SER A 385 27.44 -1.02 -4.46
N GLU A 386 27.97 -1.68 -3.44
CA GLU A 386 27.20 -2.27 -2.34
C GLU A 386 26.52 -1.18 -1.50
N ILE A 387 27.19 -0.03 -1.32
CA ILE A 387 26.61 1.14 -0.62
C ILE A 387 25.44 1.74 -1.43
N MET A 388 25.56 1.83 -2.75
CA MET A 388 24.48 2.31 -3.61
C MET A 388 23.28 1.35 -3.61
N GLU A 389 23.52 0.03 -3.66
CA GLU A 389 22.46 -0.99 -3.55
C GLU A 389 21.72 -0.91 -2.21
N GLU A 390 22.43 -0.69 -1.10
CA GLU A 390 21.82 -0.50 0.22
C GLU A 390 20.95 0.74 0.28
N ARG A 391 21.39 1.86 -0.31
CA ARG A 391 20.59 3.09 -0.42
C ARG A 391 19.34 2.87 -1.26
N GLU A 392 19.46 2.14 -2.37
CA GLU A 392 18.31 1.82 -3.22
C GLU A 392 17.27 0.96 -2.50
N LEU A 393 17.72 -0.05 -1.75
CA LEU A 393 16.84 -0.86 -0.91
C LEU A 393 16.11 -0.02 0.15
N LEU A 394 16.77 0.98 0.73
CA LEU A 394 16.12 1.94 1.64
C LEU A 394 15.07 2.77 0.90
N ARG A 395 15.38 3.35 -0.27
CA ARG A 395 14.42 4.09 -1.10
C ARG A 395 13.20 3.25 -1.47
N ILE A 396 13.39 1.99 -1.84
CA ILE A 396 12.29 1.06 -2.14
C ILE A 396 11.41 0.82 -0.91
N ASN A 397 12.00 0.65 0.27
CA ASN A 397 11.24 0.46 1.50
C ASN A 397 10.48 1.72 1.92
N GLU A 398 11.07 2.90 1.76
CA GLU A 398 10.40 4.19 1.96
C GLU A 398 9.22 4.36 0.98
N LEU A 399 9.42 4.03 -0.31
CA LEU A 399 8.36 4.06 -1.31
C LEU A 399 7.21 3.11 -0.97
N ARG A 400 7.52 1.88 -0.53
CA ARG A 400 6.50 0.91 -0.08
C ARG A 400 5.68 1.46 1.08
N THR A 401 6.33 2.15 2.01
CA THR A 401 5.67 2.77 3.16
C THR A 401 4.81 3.96 2.72
N HIS A 402 5.30 4.81 1.81
CA HIS A 402 4.56 5.94 1.25
C HIS A 402 3.28 5.49 0.51
N LEU A 403 3.41 4.46 -0.33
CA LEU A 403 2.32 3.88 -1.12
C LEU A 403 1.41 2.94 -0.31
N GLN A 404 1.72 2.70 0.96
CA GLN A 404 0.89 1.86 1.82
C GLN A 404 -0.52 2.47 1.96
N VAL A 405 -1.52 1.63 1.74
CA VAL A 405 -2.93 1.98 1.95
C VAL A 405 -3.26 1.65 3.40
N ILE A 406 -3.60 2.67 4.18
CA ILE A 406 -4.07 2.53 5.56
C ILE A 406 -5.59 2.51 5.49
N VAL A 407 -6.20 1.53 6.15
CA VAL A 407 -7.63 1.24 6.10
C VAL A 407 -8.10 1.06 7.54
N GLU A 408 -9.19 1.73 7.91
CA GLU A 408 -9.78 1.58 9.24
C GLU A 408 -10.48 0.21 9.38
N PRO A 409 -10.66 -0.31 10.61
CA PRO A 409 -11.45 -1.53 10.82
C PRO A 409 -12.86 -1.40 10.23
N GLY A 410 -13.21 -2.30 9.31
CA GLY A 410 -14.50 -2.29 8.62
C GLY A 410 -14.53 -1.53 7.28
N GLU A 411 -13.45 -0.84 6.91
CA GLU A 411 -13.32 -0.22 5.58
C GLU A 411 -12.79 -1.21 4.54
N LEU A 412 -13.19 -1.02 3.28
CA LEU A 412 -12.79 -1.86 2.16
C LEU A 412 -11.56 -1.29 1.44
N ASN A 413 -10.56 -2.14 1.22
CA ASN A 413 -9.40 -1.80 0.40
C ASN A 413 -9.65 -2.12 -1.09
N MET A 414 -10.07 -1.13 -1.87
CA MET A 414 -10.30 -1.24 -3.31
C MET A 414 -9.03 -1.47 -4.13
N ARG A 415 -7.83 -1.33 -3.54
CA ARG A 415 -6.55 -1.69 -4.17
C ARG A 415 -6.23 -3.17 -4.06
N ARG A 416 -6.91 -3.88 -3.14
CA ARG A 416 -6.75 -5.32 -2.92
C ARG A 416 -7.92 -6.13 -3.47
N TYR A 417 -9.13 -5.57 -3.42
CA TYR A 417 -10.36 -6.27 -3.81
C TYR A 417 -11.05 -5.57 -4.98
N THR A 418 -11.85 -6.33 -5.71
CA THR A 418 -12.68 -5.84 -6.82
C THR A 418 -14.10 -6.40 -6.71
N VAL A 419 -15.08 -5.69 -7.25
CA VAL A 419 -16.49 -6.10 -7.22
C VAL A 419 -16.75 -7.09 -8.35
N LEU A 420 -17.26 -8.29 -8.02
CA LEU A 420 -17.44 -9.38 -8.98
C LEU A 420 -18.90 -9.68 -9.36
N GLY A 421 -19.87 -9.18 -8.58
CA GLY A 421 -21.29 -9.55 -8.69
C GLY A 421 -22.27 -8.39 -8.88
N GLY A 422 -21.78 -7.18 -9.18
CA GLY A 422 -22.60 -5.97 -9.20
C GLY A 422 -23.01 -5.50 -7.79
N VAL A 423 -24.01 -4.62 -7.72
CA VAL A 423 -24.47 -4.01 -6.47
C VAL A 423 -25.92 -4.42 -6.21
N PHE A 424 -26.19 -4.87 -4.99
CA PHE A 424 -27.52 -5.26 -4.53
C PHE A 424 -28.08 -4.19 -3.60
N HIS A 425 -29.24 -3.65 -3.95
CA HIS A 425 -30.07 -2.83 -3.08
C HIS A 425 -31.18 -3.72 -2.52
N LEU A 426 -31.02 -4.13 -1.26
CA LEU A 426 -31.98 -4.96 -0.53
C LEU A 426 -32.67 -4.08 0.51
N ASP A 427 -33.94 -3.76 0.27
CA ASP A 427 -34.66 -2.79 1.08
C ASP A 427 -35.91 -3.40 1.70
N LEU A 428 -36.13 -3.06 2.98
CA LEU A 428 -37.43 -3.16 3.64
C LEU A 428 -38.12 -1.81 3.51
N LEU A 429 -39.27 -1.79 2.86
CA LEU A 429 -40.01 -0.57 2.55
C LEU A 429 -41.41 -0.64 3.15
N GLU A 430 -41.94 0.52 3.56
CA GLU A 430 -43.34 0.62 3.97
C GLU A 430 -44.25 0.44 2.74
N GLN A 431 -45.35 -0.28 2.95
CA GLN A 431 -46.33 -0.45 1.88
C GLN A 431 -47.20 0.81 1.72
N PRO A 432 -47.16 1.51 0.57
CA PRO A 432 -47.95 2.72 0.36
C PRO A 432 -49.47 2.49 0.50
N PRO A 433 -50.25 3.55 0.77
CA PRO A 433 -51.71 3.45 0.77
C PRO A 433 -52.25 2.95 -0.57
N GLN A 434 -53.06 1.89 -0.52
CA GLN A 434 -53.66 1.27 -1.71
C GLN A 434 -54.99 1.93 -2.06
N PRO A 435 -55.35 2.00 -3.36
CA PRO A 435 -56.66 2.47 -3.79
C PRO A 435 -57.78 1.59 -3.25
N LYS A 436 -58.87 2.22 -2.81
CA LYS A 436 -60.10 1.53 -2.40
C LYS A 436 -61.23 1.87 -3.36
N ILE A 437 -61.96 0.85 -3.78
CA ILE A 437 -63.18 1.00 -4.59
C ILE A 437 -64.35 1.19 -3.63
N LEU A 438 -65.03 2.33 -3.76
CA LEU A 438 -66.24 2.65 -3.00
C LEU A 438 -67.48 2.00 -3.64
N GLN A 439 -68.61 2.03 -2.94
CA GLN A 439 -69.87 1.39 -3.40
C GLN A 439 -70.37 1.95 -4.74
N ASP A 440 -70.08 3.22 -5.02
CA ASP A 440 -70.41 3.93 -6.26
C ASP A 440 -69.42 3.65 -7.41
N ARG A 441 -68.47 2.72 -7.21
CA ARG A 441 -67.35 2.39 -8.11
C ARG A 441 -66.30 3.50 -8.25
N THR A 442 -66.33 4.53 -7.42
CA THR A 442 -65.27 5.55 -7.37
C THR A 442 -64.02 4.96 -6.71
N LEU A 443 -62.85 5.23 -7.29
CA LEU A 443 -61.55 4.88 -6.73
C LEU A 443 -61.04 6.03 -5.86
N LEU A 444 -60.84 5.76 -4.57
CA LEU A 444 -60.28 6.71 -3.61
C LEU A 444 -58.93 6.23 -3.11
N THR A 445 -57.91 7.09 -3.15
CA THR A 445 -56.61 6.85 -2.51
C THR A 445 -56.23 8.08 -1.70
N VAL A 446 -55.95 7.90 -0.41
CA VAL A 446 -55.43 8.97 0.45
C VAL A 446 -53.92 8.79 0.55
N LEU A 447 -53.17 9.80 0.12
CA LEU A 447 -51.72 9.82 0.21
C LEU A 447 -51.33 10.85 1.26
N GLU A 448 -50.64 10.41 2.30
CA GLU A 448 -50.12 11.28 3.36
C GLU A 448 -48.59 11.34 3.23
N GLY A 449 -48.02 12.54 3.34
CA GLY A 449 -46.57 12.76 3.27
C GLY A 449 -46.01 12.89 1.86
N GLU A 450 -44.70 12.64 1.74
CA GLU A 450 -43.97 12.78 0.47
C GLU A 450 -44.21 11.57 -0.44
N HIS A 451 -44.42 11.81 -1.73
CA HIS A 451 -44.62 10.78 -2.76
C HIS A 451 -43.32 10.05 -3.13
N LYS A 452 -42.70 9.40 -2.15
CA LYS A 452 -41.44 8.67 -2.27
C LYS A 452 -41.50 7.35 -1.49
N LEU A 453 -40.55 6.46 -1.77
CA LEU A 453 -40.36 5.26 -0.96
C LEU A 453 -40.00 5.64 0.47
N GLN A 454 -40.60 4.93 1.43
CA GLN A 454 -40.27 5.04 2.85
C GLN A 454 -39.61 3.74 3.26
N HIS A 455 -38.39 3.84 3.79
CA HIS A 455 -37.65 2.69 4.28
C HIS A 455 -38.06 2.38 5.72
N ILE A 456 -38.17 1.09 6.04
CA ILE A 456 -38.36 0.63 7.41
C ILE A 456 -36.97 0.58 8.05
N ASP A 457 -36.76 1.43 9.06
CA ASP A 457 -35.54 1.42 9.86
C ASP A 457 -35.52 0.18 10.78
N TYR A 458 -35.08 -0.94 10.22
CA TYR A 458 -34.92 -2.19 10.95
C TYR A 458 -33.46 -2.38 11.35
N TYR A 459 -33.22 -2.47 12.67
CA TYR A 459 -31.91 -2.74 13.24
C TYR A 459 -32.06 -3.55 14.52
N GLU A 460 -31.29 -4.62 14.63
CA GLU A 460 -31.19 -5.44 15.83
C GLU A 460 -29.70 -5.66 16.10
N GLU A 461 -29.29 -5.51 17.36
CA GLU A 461 -27.89 -5.67 17.75
C GLU A 461 -27.60 -7.15 18.04
N TYR A 462 -26.65 -7.73 17.32
CA TYR A 462 -26.25 -9.12 17.52
C TYR A 462 -25.27 -9.23 18.70
N ARG A 463 -25.76 -9.61 19.87
CA ARG A 463 -24.95 -9.77 21.09
C ARG A 463 -24.83 -11.23 21.50
N VAL A 464 -23.67 -11.83 21.20
CA VAL A 464 -23.36 -13.19 21.67
C VAL A 464 -22.26 -13.12 22.73
N THR A 465 -22.55 -13.61 23.93
CA THR A 465 -21.53 -13.88 24.94
C THR A 465 -20.82 -15.18 24.58
N LEU A 466 -19.56 -15.08 24.17
CA LEU A 466 -18.71 -16.26 23.96
C LEU A 466 -18.36 -16.89 25.31
N PRO A 467 -18.31 -18.22 25.42
CA PRO A 467 -17.92 -18.88 26.67
C PRO A 467 -16.46 -18.58 27.01
N ASP A 468 -16.18 -18.33 28.30
CA ASP A 468 -14.82 -18.17 28.79
C ASP A 468 -14.03 -19.46 28.56
N LYS A 469 -12.79 -19.35 28.06
CA LYS A 469 -11.92 -20.49 27.74
C LYS A 469 -11.68 -21.45 28.91
N ASP A 470 -11.93 -21.01 30.15
CA ASP A 470 -11.71 -21.78 31.38
C ASP A 470 -12.96 -22.55 31.87
N ASN A 471 -14.15 -22.31 31.30
CA ASN A 471 -15.41 -23.01 31.64
C ASN A 471 -16.09 -23.57 30.39
N THR A 472 -15.49 -24.62 29.83
CA THR A 472 -16.06 -25.44 28.75
C THR A 472 -16.75 -26.65 29.34
N SER A 473 -18.04 -26.52 29.68
CA SER A 473 -18.91 -27.67 29.94
C SER A 473 -19.91 -27.79 28.78
N ASP A 474 -20.40 -29.00 28.51
CA ASP A 474 -21.39 -29.23 27.45
C ASP A 474 -22.66 -28.37 27.64
N GLU A 475 -22.96 -27.97 28.88
CA GLU A 475 -24.07 -27.08 29.22
C GLU A 475 -23.80 -25.61 28.83
N THR A 476 -22.58 -25.10 29.01
CA THR A 476 -22.23 -23.73 28.61
C THR A 476 -22.17 -23.58 27.08
N ASP A 477 -21.74 -24.62 26.38
CA ASP A 477 -21.76 -24.66 24.90
C ASP A 477 -23.20 -24.73 24.35
N ALA A 478 -24.09 -25.47 25.01
CA ALA A 478 -25.51 -25.51 24.63
C ALA A 478 -26.23 -24.17 24.89
N GLU A 479 -25.95 -23.52 26.02
CA GLU A 479 -26.54 -22.22 26.38
C GLU A 479 -26.06 -21.10 25.44
N THR A 480 -24.77 -21.09 25.10
CA THR A 480 -24.22 -20.12 24.14
C THR A 480 -24.78 -20.34 22.74
N LYS A 481 -24.90 -21.59 22.29
CA LYS A 481 -25.55 -21.92 21.01
C LYS A 481 -27.03 -21.51 20.99
N ALA A 482 -27.78 -21.78 22.05
CA ALA A 482 -29.19 -21.37 22.16
C ALA A 482 -29.33 -19.84 22.13
N THR A 483 -28.39 -19.13 22.77
CA THR A 483 -28.33 -17.66 22.73
C THR A 483 -28.03 -17.16 21.32
N MET A 484 -27.07 -17.78 20.60
CA MET A 484 -26.79 -17.46 19.20
C MET A 484 -28.02 -17.65 18.31
N GLU A 485 -28.70 -18.79 18.42
CA GLU A 485 -29.92 -19.08 17.64
C GLU A 485 -31.03 -18.06 17.94
N SER A 486 -31.23 -17.70 19.21
CA SER A 486 -32.22 -16.69 19.63
C SER A 486 -31.90 -15.29 19.08
N GLU A 487 -30.63 -14.87 19.10
CA GLU A 487 -30.22 -13.58 18.54
C GLU A 487 -30.30 -13.58 17.01
N GLN A 488 -29.94 -14.68 16.34
CA GLN A 488 -30.09 -14.82 14.88
C GLN A 488 -31.55 -14.73 14.42
N LEU A 489 -32.50 -15.25 15.21
CA LEU A 489 -33.93 -15.13 14.91
C LEU A 489 -34.46 -13.69 14.93
N LYS A 490 -33.71 -12.75 15.51
CA LYS A 490 -34.02 -11.32 15.44
C LYS A 490 -33.46 -10.68 14.17
N LEU A 491 -32.56 -11.31 13.44
CA LEU A 491 -31.95 -10.71 12.27
C LEU A 491 -32.73 -11.03 11.00
N VAL A 492 -32.56 -10.19 9.98
CA VAL A 492 -32.95 -10.53 8.60
C VAL A 492 -31.82 -11.37 8.02
N ALA A 493 -32.08 -12.64 7.74
CA ALA A 493 -31.11 -13.51 7.10
C ALA A 493 -31.19 -13.35 5.58
N ILE A 494 -30.05 -13.03 4.95
CA ILE A 494 -29.92 -12.80 3.52
C ILE A 494 -28.93 -13.83 2.97
N ASN A 495 -29.38 -14.67 2.05
CA ASN A 495 -28.48 -15.56 1.31
C ASN A 495 -28.39 -15.11 -0.14
N ILE A 496 -27.15 -15.04 -0.64
CA ILE A 496 -26.85 -14.68 -2.03
C ILE A 496 -26.16 -15.88 -2.67
N ALA A 497 -26.80 -16.44 -3.70
CA ALA A 497 -26.25 -17.55 -4.46
C ALA A 497 -25.08 -17.07 -5.33
N LEU A 498 -23.97 -17.80 -5.26
CA LEU A 498 -22.82 -17.53 -6.09
C LEU A 498 -23.01 -18.15 -7.49
N PRO A 499 -22.58 -17.47 -8.57
CA PRO A 499 -22.64 -18.04 -9.90
C PRO A 499 -21.82 -19.34 -10.00
N GLU A 500 -22.46 -20.41 -10.49
CA GLU A 500 -21.79 -21.70 -10.75
C GLU A 500 -20.81 -21.63 -11.92
N SER A 501 -20.93 -20.61 -12.78
CA SER A 501 -20.05 -20.40 -13.93
C SER A 501 -18.65 -19.89 -13.58
N VAL A 502 -18.40 -19.56 -12.30
CA VAL A 502 -17.12 -19.00 -11.83
C VAL A 502 -16.49 -19.98 -10.85
N LEU A 503 -15.20 -20.24 -11.02
CA LEU A 503 -14.41 -21.03 -10.08
C LEU A 503 -13.87 -20.10 -8.98
N TRP A 504 -14.26 -20.36 -7.74
CA TRP A 504 -13.87 -19.59 -6.58
C TRP A 504 -12.75 -20.32 -5.82
N PHE A 505 -11.59 -19.67 -5.68
CA PHE A 505 -10.54 -20.17 -4.77
C PHE A 505 -10.90 -19.90 -3.30
N GLU A 506 -11.53 -18.74 -3.06
CA GLU A 506 -12.13 -18.33 -1.80
C GLU A 506 -13.51 -17.74 -2.14
N PRO A 507 -14.57 -18.03 -1.34
CA PRO A 507 -15.88 -17.45 -1.59
C PRO A 507 -15.82 -15.92 -1.43
N PRO A 508 -16.50 -15.15 -2.31
CA PRO A 508 -16.50 -13.70 -2.20
C PRO A 508 -17.22 -13.28 -0.92
N THR A 509 -16.68 -12.26 -0.26
CA THR A 509 -17.27 -11.70 0.95
C THR A 509 -18.32 -10.66 0.59
N ALA A 510 -19.54 -10.82 1.09
CA ALA A 510 -20.55 -9.78 0.98
C ALA A 510 -20.17 -8.60 1.90
N VAL A 511 -20.23 -7.39 1.35
CA VAL A 511 -19.91 -6.15 2.07
C VAL A 511 -21.09 -5.20 1.95
N GLN A 512 -21.39 -4.50 3.05
CA GLN A 512 -22.44 -3.49 3.08
C GLN A 512 -21.83 -2.11 2.83
N TRP A 513 -22.37 -1.38 1.86
CA TRP A 513 -22.02 0.03 1.68
C TRP A 513 -22.65 0.89 2.77
N VAL A 514 -21.82 1.70 3.46
CA VAL A 514 -22.29 2.68 4.45
C VAL A 514 -21.67 4.04 4.12
N ALA A 515 -22.51 5.04 3.86
CA ALA A 515 -22.04 6.39 3.58
C ALA A 515 -21.38 7.02 4.82
N GLN A 516 -20.29 7.78 4.62
CA GLN A 516 -19.50 8.41 5.71
C GLN A 516 -20.32 9.27 6.68
N THR A 517 -21.39 9.91 6.21
CA THR A 517 -22.29 10.73 7.05
C THR A 517 -23.03 9.90 8.10
N ILE A 518 -23.24 8.60 7.83
CA ILE A 518 -23.89 7.63 8.73
C ILE A 518 -22.83 6.86 9.54
N ALA A 519 -21.60 6.75 9.02
CA ALA A 519 -20.50 6.04 9.66
C ALA A 519 -20.16 6.61 11.04
N GLN A 520 -20.21 7.93 11.26
CA GLN A 520 -19.99 8.51 12.59
C GLN A 520 -21.05 8.10 13.63
N THR A 521 -22.22 7.62 13.20
CA THR A 521 -23.29 7.12 14.10
C THR A 521 -23.35 5.59 14.17
N ARG A 522 -22.80 4.87 13.17
CA ARG A 522 -22.84 3.41 13.03
C ARG A 522 -21.48 2.69 13.14
N ALA A 523 -20.34 3.38 13.15
CA ALA A 523 -19.01 2.76 13.20
C ALA A 523 -18.73 1.93 14.46
N GLU A 524 -19.56 2.04 15.50
CA GLU A 524 -19.50 1.15 16.67
C GLU A 524 -20.31 -0.16 16.50
N ARG A 525 -21.01 -0.40 15.38
CA ARG A 525 -22.26 -1.20 15.41
C ARG A 525 -22.49 -2.25 14.31
N CYS A 526 -21.52 -2.57 13.45
CA CYS A 526 -21.71 -3.63 12.45
C CYS A 526 -20.51 -4.57 12.38
N LEU A 527 -20.59 -5.69 13.11
CA LEU A 527 -19.79 -6.88 12.85
C LEU A 527 -20.67 -7.85 12.05
N TRP A 528 -20.54 -7.82 10.72
CA TRP A 528 -20.92 -8.96 9.91
C TRP A 528 -19.90 -10.08 10.16
N GLN A 529 -20.35 -11.20 10.71
CA GLN A 529 -19.57 -12.44 10.65
C GLN A 529 -20.10 -13.25 9.45
N PRO A 530 -19.28 -13.51 8.43
CA PRO A 530 -19.62 -14.50 7.44
C PRO A 530 -19.72 -15.86 8.14
N THR A 531 -20.87 -16.52 8.03
CA THR A 531 -21.04 -17.95 8.37
C THR A 531 -20.76 -18.81 7.17
#